data_AF-A0A960R3X0-F1
#
_entry.id   AF-A0A960R3X0-F1
#
_cell.length_a   1.000
_cell.length_b   1.000
_cell.length_c   1.000
_cell.angle_alpha   90.00
_cell.angle_beta   90.00
_cell.angle_gamma   90.00
#
_symmetry.space_group_name_H-M   'P 1'
#
loop_
_entity.id
_entity.type
_entity.pdbx_description
1 polymer ?
#
loop_
_entity_poly.entity_id
_entity_poly.type
_entity_poly.pdbx_seq_one_letter_code
_entity_poly.pdbx_strand_id
1 'polypeptide(L)' 'MRILSGIQPSGRPHIGNFFGMMEPSIGLQEQGEAFYFIADYHAL' A
#
# COMPACT_ATOMS: atom_id res chain seq x y z
N MET A 1 9.62 -3.51 14.09
CA MET A 1 8.87 -2.26 13.79
C MET A 1 7.45 -2.65 13.41
N ARG A 2 6.43 -1.85 13.75
CA ARG A 2 5.07 -2.04 13.20
C ARG A 2 4.82 -0.99 12.14
N ILE A 3 4.38 -1.43 10.97
CA ILE A 3 4.21 -0.60 9.77
C ILE A 3 2.75 -0.74 9.34
N LEU A 4 2.06 0.39 9.14
CA LEU A 4 0.69 0.43 8.68
C LEU A 4 0.61 1.31 7.44
N SER A 5 0.08 0.77 6.34
CA SER A 5 -0.10 1.53 5.11
C SER A 5 -1.46 1.29 4.48
N GLY A 6 -2.11 2.38 4.05
CA GLY A 6 -3.40 2.37 3.39
C GLY A 6 -3.25 2.61 1.89
N ILE A 7 -3.96 1.83 1.07
CA ILE A 7 -4.00 2.00 -0.38
C ILE A 7 -5.37 2.56 -0.76
N GLN A 8 -5.40 3.76 -1.32
CA GLN A 8 -6.64 4.33 -1.84
C GLN A 8 -7.06 3.60 -3.13
N PRO A 9 -8.31 3.12 -3.23
CA PRO A 9 -8.81 2.56 -4.46
C PRO A 9 -8.96 3.67 -5.52
N SER A 10 -8.11 3.67 -6.55
CA SER A 10 -8.06 4.70 -7.59
C SER A 10 -8.30 4.14 -9.00
N GLY A 11 -9.34 3.31 -9.13
CA GLY A 11 -9.66 2.65 -10.40
C GLY A 11 -8.74 1.47 -10.70
N ARG A 12 -8.38 1.27 -11.97
CA ARG A 12 -7.50 0.16 -12.38
C ARG A 12 -6.06 0.46 -11.98
N PRO A 13 -5.38 -0.44 -11.24
CA PRO A 13 -3.96 -0.29 -10.97
C PRO A 13 -3.16 -0.17 -12.26
N HIS A 14 -2.16 0.72 -12.25
CA HIS A 14 -1.20 0.91 -13.32
C HIS A 14 0.23 0.85 -12.78
N ILE A 15 1.20 0.90 -13.69
CA ILE A 15 2.63 0.71 -13.37
C ILE A 15 3.18 1.70 -12.33
N GLY A 16 2.56 2.89 -12.25
CA GLY A 16 2.90 3.89 -11.24
C GLY A 16 2.50 3.47 -9.82
N ASN A 17 1.37 2.77 -9.65
CA ASN A 17 1.01 2.20 -8.36
C ASN A 17 1.97 1.08 -7.95
N PHE A 18 2.44 0.30 -8.92
CA PHE A 18 3.37 -0.79 -8.67
C PHE A 18 4.70 -0.27 -8.12
N PHE A 19 5.41 0.57 -8.89
CA PHE A 19 6.71 1.10 -8.47
C PHE A 19 6.61 2.12 -7.34
N GLY A 20 5.53 2.90 -7.28
CA GLY A 20 5.36 3.96 -6.29
C GLY A 20 4.90 3.46 -4.93
N MET A 21 4.20 2.32 -4.86
CA MET A 21 3.59 1.85 -3.62
C MET A 21 3.74 0.35 -3.39
N MET A 22 3.43 -0.50 -4.36
CA MET A 22 3.37 -1.95 -4.15
C MET A 22 4.76 -2.57 -3.93
N GLU A 23 5.73 -2.30 -4.81
CA GLU A 23 7.09 -2.83 -4.70
C GLU A 23 7.79 -2.38 -3.40
N PRO A 24 7.78 -1.09 -3.03
CA PRO A 24 8.29 -0.65 -1.72
C PRO A 24 7.59 -1.33 -0.55
N SER A 25 6.27 -1.52 -0.62
CA SER A 25 5.49 -2.18 0.44
C SER A 25 5.88 -3.65 0.61
N ILE A 26 6.24 -4.35 -0.47
CA ILE A 26 6.77 -5.70 -0.35
C ILE A 26 8.09 -5.67 0.45
N GLY A 27 8.98 -4.74 0.13
CA GLY A 27 10.25 -4.59 0.87
C GLY A 27 10.09 -4.24 2.35
N LEU A 28 9.01 -3.54 2.73
CA LEU A 28 8.72 -3.21 4.13
C LEU A 28 8.37 -4.43 4.99
N GLN A 29 7.95 -5.54 4.38
CA GLN A 29 7.63 -6.79 5.10
C GLN A 29 8.89 -7.41 5.74
N GLU A 30 10.07 -7.18 5.17
CA GLU A 30 11.35 -7.63 5.72
C GLU A 30 11.83 -6.77 6.91
N GLN A 31 11.25 -5.58 7.10
CA GLN A 31 11.68 -4.60 8.10
C GLN A 31 10.83 -4.64 9.38
N GLY A 32 9.74 -5.40 9.38
CA GLY A 32 8.86 -5.52 10.53
C GLY A 32 7.48 -6.09 10.20
N GLU A 33 6.58 -5.97 11.16
CA GLU A 33 5.20 -6.41 11.03
C GLU A 33 4.43 -5.37 10.22
N ALA A 34 4.16 -5.69 8.95
CA ALA A 34 3.52 -4.79 8.01
C ALA A 34 2.03 -5.12 7.81
N PHE A 35 1.18 -4.11 7.98
CA PHE A 35 -0.26 -4.17 7.82
C PHE A 35 -0.70 -3.29 6.65
N TYR A 36 -1.47 -3.87 5.73
CA TYR A 36 -1.99 -3.21 4.55
C TYR A 36 -3.51 -3.25 4.54
N PHE A 37 -4.15 -2.14 4.16
CA PHE A 37 -5.60 -2.07 4.04
C PHE A 37 -6.01 -1.19 2.86
N ILE A 38 -7.24 -1.40 2.37
CA ILE A 38 -7.85 -0.52 1.37
C ILE A 38 -8.51 0.65 2.11
N ALA A 39 -8.10 1.87 1.80
CA ALA A 39 -8.60 3.09 2.41
C ALA A 39 -9.85 3.61 1.67
N ASP A 40 -10.90 2.78 1.59
CA ASP A 40 -12.14 3.08 0.85
C ASP A 40 -12.92 4.26 1.43
N TYR A 41 -12.90 4.49 2.75
CA TYR A 41 -13.49 5.68 3.37
C TYR A 41 -12.85 7.01 2.95
N HIS A 42 -11.62 7.01 2.45
CA HIS A 42 -10.97 8.22 1.92
C HIS A 42 -11.37 8.52 0.46
N ALA A 43 -12.10 7.60 -0.19
CA ALA A 43 -12.58 7.77 -1.56
C ALA A 43 -13.98 8.41 -1.63
N LEU A 44 -14.54 8.85 -0.49
CA LEU A 44 -15.79 9.60 -0.37
C LEU A 44 -15.64 11.08 -0.72
#